data_AF-A0A2X2JQM2-F1
#
_entry.id   AF-A0A2X2JQM2-F1
#
_cell.length_a   1.000
_cell.length_b   1.000
_cell.length_c   1.000
_cell.angle_alpha   90.00
_cell.angle_beta   90.00
_cell.angle_gamma   90.00
#
_symmetry.space_group_name_H-M   'P 1'
#
loop_
_entity.id
_entity.type
_entity.pdbx_description
1 polymer ?
#
loop_
_entity_poly.entity_id
_entity_poly.type
_entity_poly.pdbx_seq_one_letter_code
_entity_poly.pdbx_strand_id
1 'polypeptide(L)' 'MQGFPDSTLNYQADYVVQSFHKTLPAFNDGLGTLYHKNAPYRENIIEYLSYFQTSSPSYLIMASLESAAQFYKNI' A
#
# COMPACT_ATOMS: atom_id res chain seq x y z
N MET A 1 -12.51 -8.86 -12.30
CA MET A 1 -11.63 -9.38 -11.23
C MET A 1 -12.26 -10.66 -10.68
N GLN A 2 -11.93 -11.81 -11.25
CA GLN A 2 -12.45 -13.09 -10.77
C GLN A 2 -11.29 -13.79 -10.04
N GLY A 3 -11.30 -13.79 -8.71
CA GLY A 3 -10.29 -14.50 -7.90
C GLY A 3 -9.84 -13.79 -6.61
N PHE A 4 -9.87 -12.46 -6.56
CA PHE A 4 -9.60 -11.73 -5.32
C PHE A 4 -10.92 -11.35 -4.61
N PRO A 5 -10.99 -11.46 -3.27
CA PRO A 5 -12.13 -10.96 -2.53
C PRO A 5 -12.23 -9.44 -2.64
N ASP A 6 -13.43 -8.90 -2.46
CA ASP A 6 -13.66 -7.46 -2.47
C ASP A 6 -12.82 -6.77 -1.39
N SER A 7 -12.12 -5.71 -1.80
CA SER A 7 -11.32 -4.90 -0.88
C SER A 7 -12.22 -4.01 -0.02
N THR A 8 -11.79 -3.76 1.22
CA THR A 8 -12.49 -2.81 2.11
C THR A 8 -12.44 -1.35 1.62
N LEU A 9 -11.63 -1.07 0.59
CA LEU A 9 -11.71 0.16 -0.19
C LEU A 9 -13.12 0.42 -0.74
N ASN A 10 -13.89 -0.64 -1.00
CA ASN A 10 -15.26 -0.55 -1.50
C ASN A 10 -16.29 -0.25 -0.38
N TYR A 11 -15.87 -0.26 0.88
CA TYR A 11 -16.75 -0.14 2.05
C TYR A 11 -16.47 1.12 2.88
N GLN A 12 -15.94 2.17 2.25
CA GLN A 12 -15.68 3.48 2.88
C GLN A 12 -14.78 3.42 4.12
N ALA A 13 -13.89 2.42 4.21
CA ALA A 13 -12.88 2.39 5.26
C ALA A 13 -11.97 3.63 5.17
N ASP A 14 -11.69 4.26 6.32
CA ASP A 14 -10.79 5.42 6.39
C ASP A 14 -9.36 5.06 5.95
N TYR A 15 -8.87 3.90 6.41
CA TYR A 15 -7.50 3.42 6.22
C TYR A 15 -7.48 1.94 5.82
N VAL A 16 -6.69 1.62 4.80
CA VAL A 16 -6.48 0.26 4.33
C VAL A 16 -4.99 0.03 4.11
N VAL A 17 -4.44 -0.95 4.81
CA VAL A 17 -3.02 -1.36 4.67
C VAL A 17 -2.98 -2.74 4.03
N GLN A 18 -2.20 -2.88 2.96
CA GLN A 18 -2.10 -4.10 2.16
C GLN A 18 -0.64 -4.54 2.03
N SER A 19 -0.32 -5.73 2.53
CA SER A 19 1.00 -6.33 2.34
C SER A 19 1.12 -6.88 0.91
N PHE A 20 1.63 -6.06 -0.01
CA PHE A 20 1.76 -6.44 -1.43
C PHE A 20 2.60 -7.71 -1.59
N HIS A 21 3.74 -7.80 -0.89
CA HIS A 21 4.64 -8.96 -0.94
C HIS A 21 4.00 -10.31 -0.55
N LYS A 22 2.82 -10.32 0.08
CA LYS A 22 2.13 -11.58 0.46
C LYS A 22 1.33 -12.19 -0.68
N THR A 23 0.87 -11.39 -1.65
CA THR A 23 -0.11 -11.83 -2.66
C THR A 23 0.15 -11.26 -4.06
N LEU A 24 1.05 -10.29 -4.19
CA LEU A 24 1.49 -9.66 -5.43
C LEU A 24 3.01 -9.81 -5.58
N PRO A 25 3.57 -9.72 -6.81
CA PRO A 25 5.00 -9.89 -7.06
C PRO A 25 5.81 -8.64 -6.65
N ALA A 26 5.92 -8.41 -5.33
CA ALA A 26 6.76 -7.39 -4.72
C ALA A 26 7.83 -8.03 -3.81
N PHE A 27 8.94 -7.34 -3.56
CA PHE A 27 9.95 -7.83 -2.62
C PHE A 27 9.44 -7.78 -1.17
N ASN A 28 10.01 -8.63 -0.30
CA ASN A 28 9.74 -8.62 1.14
C ASN A 28 9.94 -7.20 1.71
N ASP A 29 9.15 -6.89 2.74
CA ASP A 29 8.96 -5.55 3.34
C ASP A 29 8.21 -4.53 2.46
N GLY A 30 7.80 -4.90 1.25
CA GLY A 30 6.92 -4.07 0.42
C GLY A 30 5.49 -3.98 0.98
N LEU A 31 5.09 -2.79 1.45
CA LEU A 31 3.74 -2.48 1.95
C LEU A 31 3.08 -1.38 1.12
N GLY A 32 1.84 -1.60 0.69
CA GLY A 32 0.98 -0.56 0.11
C GLY A 32 0.01 -0.02 1.16
N THR A 33 -0.02 1.29 1.36
CA THR A 33 -0.98 1.96 2.24
C THR A 33 -1.91 2.84 1.42
N LEU A 34 -3.21 2.66 1.58
CA LEU A 34 -4.25 3.44 0.93
C LEU A 34 -5.12 4.11 2.00
N TYR A 35 -5.53 5.34 1.75
CA TYR A 35 -6.42 6.10 2.63
C TYR A 35 -7.48 6.80 1.79
N HIS A 36 -8.68 6.95 2.35
CA HIS A 36 -9.73 7.73 1.73
C HIS A 36 -9.42 9.23 1.86
N LYS A 37 -9.83 10.06 0.89
CA LYS A 37 -9.52 11.51 0.87
C LYS A 37 -10.03 12.26 2.11
N ASN A 38 -11.09 11.74 2.74
CA ASN A 38 -11.74 12.35 3.90
C ASN A 38 -11.34 11.70 5.24
N ALA A 39 -10.31 10.83 5.26
CA ALA A 39 -9.92 10.12 6.46
C ALA A 39 -9.35 11.07 7.53
N PRO A 40 -9.72 10.92 8.81
CA PRO A 40 -9.32 11.83 9.89
C PRO A 40 -7.85 11.64 10.28
N TYR A 41 -7.09 12.73 10.52
CA TYR A 41 -5.67 12.69 10.90
C TYR A 41 -4.68 12.27 9.79
N ARG A 42 -5.06 12.40 8.52
CA ARG A 42 -4.22 12.05 7.37
C ARG A 42 -2.81 12.65 7.44
N GLU A 43 -2.69 13.92 7.80
CA GLU A 43 -1.39 14.62 7.86
C GLU A 43 -0.50 14.04 8.97
N ASN A 44 -1.06 13.82 10.17
CA ASN A 44 -0.33 13.18 11.27
C ASN A 44 0.13 11.77 10.91
N ILE A 45 -0.69 10.99 10.20
CA ILE A 45 -0.31 9.64 9.77
C ILE A 45 0.83 9.70 8.76
N ILE A 46 0.79 10.61 7.78
CA ILE A 46 1.89 10.80 6.82
C ILE A 46 3.18 11.19 7.54
N GLU A 47 3.09 12.06 8.54
CA GLU A 47 4.24 12.41 9.38
C GLU A 47 4.78 11.19 10.12
N TYR A 48 3.92 10.43 10.80
CA TYR A 48 4.33 9.23 11.54
C TYR A 48 4.91 8.13 10.65
N LEU A 49 4.51 8.02 9.37
CA LEU A 49 5.17 7.11 8.44
C LEU A 49 6.67 7.40 8.33
N SER A 50 7.07 8.68 8.34
CA SER A 50 8.49 9.06 8.31
C SER A 50 9.24 8.76 9.61
N TYR A 51 8.52 8.55 10.72
CA TYR A 51 9.12 8.22 12.02
C TYR A 51 9.35 6.71 12.14
N PHE A 52 8.42 5.90 11.61
CA PHE A 52 8.48 4.44 11.71
C PHE A 52 9.25 3.78 10.57
N GLN A 53 9.41 4.47 9.44
CA GLN A 53 10.21 3.99 8.31
C GLN A 53 11.64 4.50 8.41
N THR A 54 12.57 3.77 7.80
CA THR A 54 13.96 4.24 7.67
C THR A 54 14.00 5.57 6.91
N SER A 55 14.87 6.48 7.35
CA SER A 55 15.15 7.74 6.65
C SER A 55 15.81 7.54 5.28
N SER A 56 16.30 6.32 5.01
CA SER A 56 16.89 5.90 3.73
C SER A 56 16.08 4.73 3.15
N PRO A 57 14.88 4.97 2.59
CA PRO A 57 14.03 3.91 2.05
C PRO A 57 14.71 3.18 0.88
N SER A 58 14.50 1.87 0.79
CA SER A 58 15.07 1.04 -0.27
C SER A 58 14.38 1.31 -1.61
N TYR A 59 15.12 1.87 -2.57
CA TYR A 59 14.63 2.10 -3.93
C TYR A 59 14.24 0.80 -4.64
N LEU A 60 14.91 -0.31 -4.37
CA LEU A 60 14.54 -1.61 -4.93
C LEU A 60 13.16 -2.07 -4.44
N ILE A 61 12.85 -1.85 -3.16
CA ILE A 61 11.54 -2.19 -2.60
C ILE A 61 10.48 -1.26 -3.21
N MET A 62 10.73 0.05 -3.27
CA MET A 62 9.81 1.03 -3.87
C MET A 62 9.51 0.71 -5.35
N ALA A 63 10.53 0.37 -6.15
CA ALA A 63 10.35 -0.02 -7.54
C ALA A 63 9.59 -1.35 -7.67
N SER A 64 9.82 -2.31 -6.77
CA SER A 64 9.06 -3.58 -6.76
C SER A 64 7.57 -3.37 -6.44
N LEU A 65 7.25 -2.40 -5.58
CA LEU A 65 5.86 -2.02 -5.27
C LEU A 65 5.17 -1.39 -6.47
N GLU A 66 5.85 -0.50 -7.19
CA GLU A 66 5.33 0.09 -8.43
C GLU A 66 5.08 -0.98 -9.49
N SER A 67 6.03 -1.90 -9.69
CA SER A 67 5.89 -3.03 -10.61
C SER A 67 4.71 -3.95 -10.23
N ALA A 68 4.54 -4.26 -8.94
CA ALA A 68 3.43 -5.06 -8.44
C ALA A 68 2.06 -4.37 -8.63
N ALA A 69 1.99 -3.05 -8.44
CA ALA A 69 0.78 -2.27 -8.72
C ALA A 69 0.43 -2.31 -10.21
N GLN A 70 1.43 -2.18 -11.09
CA GLN A 70 1.24 -2.28 -12.52
C GLN A 70 0.82 -3.70 -12.94
N PHE A 71 1.40 -4.74 -12.34
CA PHE A 71 0.96 -6.12 -12.52
C PHE A 71 -0.52 -6.29 -12.16
N TYR A 72 -0.93 -5.81 -10.97
CA TYR A 72 -2.33 -5.89 -10.52
C TYR A 72 -3.31 -5.17 -11.44
N LYS A 73 -2.90 -4.04 -12.04
CA LYS A 73 -3.74 -3.29 -12.99
C LYS A 73 -3.95 -3.98 -14.33
N ASN A 74 -3.01 -4.84 -14.74
CA ASN A 74 -3.02 -5.49 -16.05
C ASN A 74 -3.64 -6.90 -16.03
N ILE A 75 -4.07 -7.39 -14.85
CA ILE A 75 -4.81 -8.64 -14.66
C ILE A 75 -6.29 -8.36 -14.36
#